data_AF-A0A942AKT0-F1
#
_entry.id   AF-A0A942AKT0-F1
#
_cell.length_a   1.000
_cell.length_b   1.000
_cell.length_c   1.000
_cell.angle_alpha   90.00
_cell.angle_beta   90.00
_cell.angle_gamma   90.00
#
_symmetry.space_group_name_H-M   'P 1'
#
loop_
_entity.id
_entity.type
_entity.pdbx_description
1 polymer ?
#
loop_
_entity_poly.entity_id
_entity_poly.type
_entity_poly.pdbx_seq_one_letter_code
_entity_poly.pdbx_strand_id
1 'polypeptide(L)'
;MSKTENMAFEKDYYTLVASLPEIAWDERKLPLTVQEFREEAKDYVTGKDAALLDLFFLPNDNAQVLRLLNKQEPDPALKTVYPLRQLEEEVQEPTVLPLYLREFITDFKEERLKYDVAPENVLSWMYYAYMMHSENKLVREYAEFSMNMKNLIAAFNSKKYGRDVSREVIGENEFALALRTSNSKDFGLSMDYPYVEKVISLMENDNLVERERGLDLLIWDFLDEAVVFEYFSIEKVISFMLKLMIVERWSRMSSESGRKVFMELVEKFRKSFEFDEQFIIGK
;
A
#
# COMPACT_ATOMS: atom_id res chain seq x y z
N MET A 1 -7.63 -26.24 19.60
CA MET A 1 -7.60 -26.90 18.27
C MET A 1 -7.05 -28.30 18.45
N SER A 2 -7.63 -29.28 17.76
CA SER A 2 -7.20 -30.69 17.81
C SER A 2 -5.96 -30.91 16.93
N LYS A 3 -5.17 -31.97 17.21
CA LYS A 3 -3.99 -32.33 16.41
C LYS A 3 -4.31 -32.54 14.91
N THR A 4 -5.51 -33.02 14.60
CA THR A 4 -5.96 -33.28 13.23
C THR A 4 -6.23 -31.99 12.46
N GLU A 5 -6.75 -30.96 13.13
CA GLU A 5 -6.96 -29.64 12.52
C GLU A 5 -5.62 -28.95 12.21
N ASN A 6 -4.65 -29.00 13.13
CA ASN A 6 -3.31 -28.44 12.88
C ASN A 6 -2.59 -29.07 11.67
N MET A 7 -2.71 -30.40 11.49
CA MET A 7 -2.12 -31.09 10.34
C MET A 7 -2.80 -30.76 9.00
N ALA A 8 -4.08 -30.36 9.01
CA ALA A 8 -4.78 -29.93 7.81
C ALA A 8 -4.31 -28.54 7.37
N PHE A 9 -4.25 -27.58 8.30
CA PHE A 9 -3.73 -26.23 8.03
C PHE A 9 -2.28 -26.23 7.52
N GLU A 10 -1.41 -27.05 8.12
CA GLU A 10 -0.01 -27.17 7.70
C GLU A 10 0.11 -27.75 6.27
N LYS A 11 -0.81 -28.63 5.87
CA LYS A 11 -0.88 -29.20 4.52
C LYS A 11 -1.43 -28.20 3.49
N ASP A 12 -2.40 -27.38 3.89
CA ASP A 12 -2.99 -26.34 3.02
C ASP A 12 -1.96 -25.25 2.71
N TYR A 13 -1.23 -24.76 3.74
CA TYR A 13 -0.14 -23.81 3.55
C TYR A 13 1.04 -24.39 2.79
N TYR A 14 1.41 -25.65 3.04
CA TYR A 14 2.43 -26.33 2.24
C TYR A 14 2.07 -26.33 0.76
N THR A 15 0.84 -26.71 0.43
CA THR A 15 0.37 -26.80 -0.96
C THR A 15 0.36 -25.43 -1.63
N LEU A 16 -0.20 -24.42 -0.96
CA LEU A 16 -0.23 -23.06 -1.47
C LEU A 16 1.18 -22.54 -1.71
N VAL A 17 2.04 -22.55 -0.69
CA VAL A 17 3.41 -22.00 -0.77
C VAL A 17 4.24 -22.73 -1.83
N ALA A 18 4.12 -24.05 -1.94
CA ALA A 18 4.83 -24.84 -2.95
C ALA A 18 4.36 -24.54 -4.40
N SER A 19 3.13 -24.05 -4.58
CA SER A 19 2.61 -23.62 -5.88
C SER A 19 2.92 -22.17 -6.23
N LEU A 20 3.41 -21.36 -5.28
CA LEU A 20 3.67 -19.95 -5.55
C LEU A 20 4.81 -19.81 -6.57
N PRO A 21 4.65 -18.98 -7.60
CA PRO A 21 5.74 -18.68 -8.50
C PRO A 21 6.85 -17.91 -7.77
N GLU A 22 8.09 -18.06 -8.22
CA GLU A 22 9.13 -17.12 -7.79
C GLU A 22 8.85 -15.74 -8.39
N ILE A 23 8.97 -14.69 -7.57
CA ILE A 23 8.81 -13.29 -8.02
C ILE A 23 10.15 -12.58 -7.78
N ALA A 24 10.72 -12.04 -8.86
CA ALA A 24 11.88 -11.19 -8.80
C ALA A 24 11.49 -9.70 -8.64
N TRP A 25 12.36 -8.92 -8.01
CA TRP A 25 12.19 -7.48 -7.81
C TRP A 25 12.04 -6.69 -9.13
N ASP A 26 12.69 -7.14 -10.20
CA ASP A 26 12.70 -6.50 -11.52
C ASP A 26 11.86 -7.25 -12.57
N GLU A 27 10.97 -8.14 -12.10
CA GLU A 27 10.10 -8.94 -12.95
C GLU A 27 9.23 -8.07 -13.86
N ARG A 28 9.38 -8.26 -15.18
CA ARG A 28 8.65 -7.45 -16.19
C ARG A 28 7.32 -8.07 -16.56
N LYS A 29 7.22 -9.40 -16.46
CA LYS A 29 6.02 -10.15 -16.79
C LYS A 29 5.58 -10.93 -15.56
N LEU A 30 4.49 -10.48 -14.97
CA LEU A 30 3.92 -11.14 -13.81
C LEU A 30 3.47 -12.57 -14.16
N PRO A 31 3.85 -13.57 -13.36
CA PRO A 31 3.34 -14.93 -13.50
C PRO A 31 1.88 -15.05 -13.04
N LEU A 32 1.45 -14.16 -12.15
CA LEU A 32 0.14 -14.14 -11.51
C LEU A 32 -0.18 -12.69 -11.10
N THR A 33 -1.43 -12.23 -11.25
CA THR A 33 -1.88 -10.94 -10.73
C THR A 33 -2.26 -11.03 -9.25
N VAL A 34 -2.32 -9.90 -8.53
CA VAL A 34 -2.77 -9.90 -7.13
C VAL A 34 -4.20 -10.42 -7.00
N GLN A 35 -5.07 -10.13 -7.98
CA GLN A 35 -6.46 -10.60 -7.95
C GLN A 35 -6.56 -12.12 -8.14
N GLU A 36 -5.84 -12.68 -9.11
CA GLU A 36 -5.80 -14.13 -9.33
C GLU A 36 -5.23 -14.83 -8.09
N PHE A 37 -4.15 -14.31 -7.50
CA PHE A 37 -3.61 -14.82 -6.25
C PHE A 37 -4.64 -14.82 -5.10
N ARG A 38 -5.41 -13.73 -4.93
CA ARG A 38 -6.46 -13.67 -3.90
C ARG A 38 -7.56 -14.69 -4.14
N GLU A 39 -7.87 -14.99 -5.39
CA GLU A 39 -8.89 -16.01 -5.73
C GLU A 39 -8.37 -17.41 -5.43
N GLU A 40 -7.13 -17.73 -5.81
CA GLU A 40 -6.47 -19.00 -5.50
C GLU A 40 -6.29 -19.20 -3.99
N ALA A 41 -5.89 -18.15 -3.26
CA ALA A 41 -5.63 -18.22 -1.82
C ALA A 41 -6.89 -18.58 -0.99
N LYS A 42 -8.11 -18.32 -1.49
CA LYS A 42 -9.36 -18.64 -0.78
C LYS A 42 -9.57 -20.14 -0.55
N ASP A 43 -8.97 -20.98 -1.40
CA ASP A 43 -9.09 -22.43 -1.28
C ASP A 43 -8.20 -22.99 -0.14
N TYR A 44 -7.23 -22.21 0.33
CA TYR A 44 -6.22 -22.64 1.31
C TYR A 44 -6.24 -21.81 2.59
N VAL A 45 -6.65 -20.53 2.51
CA VAL A 45 -6.61 -19.57 3.61
C VAL A 45 -8.04 -19.25 4.04
N THR A 46 -8.41 -19.66 5.25
CA THR A 46 -9.79 -19.56 5.74
C THR A 46 -9.87 -18.93 7.13
N GLY A 47 -11.07 -18.53 7.53
CA GLY A 47 -11.34 -18.02 8.87
C GLY A 47 -10.51 -16.80 9.25
N LYS A 48 -9.77 -16.89 10.37
CA LYS A 48 -8.95 -15.78 10.88
C LYS A 48 -7.83 -15.37 9.92
N ASP A 49 -7.23 -16.32 9.23
CA ASP A 49 -6.08 -16.03 8.35
C ASP A 49 -6.52 -15.33 7.06
N ALA A 50 -7.73 -15.64 6.56
CA ALA A 50 -8.31 -14.91 5.44
C ALA A 50 -8.54 -13.43 5.80
N ALA A 51 -9.01 -13.18 7.03
CA ALA A 51 -9.16 -11.82 7.54
C ALA A 51 -7.83 -11.08 7.66
N LEU A 52 -6.69 -11.77 7.88
CA LEU A 52 -5.36 -11.15 7.87
C LEU A 52 -4.97 -10.67 6.47
N LEU A 53 -5.27 -11.43 5.42
CA LEU A 53 -5.01 -11.00 4.03
C LEU A 53 -5.83 -9.76 3.67
N ASP A 54 -7.11 -9.74 4.06
CA ASP A 54 -8.02 -8.63 3.76
C ASP A 54 -7.55 -7.30 4.36
N LEU A 55 -6.84 -7.31 5.50
CA LEU A 55 -6.28 -6.09 6.11
C LEU A 55 -5.51 -5.24 5.10
N PHE A 56 -4.71 -5.87 4.24
CA PHE A 56 -3.84 -5.16 3.29
C PHE A 56 -4.59 -4.58 2.08
N PHE A 57 -5.88 -4.88 1.93
CA PHE A 57 -6.76 -4.31 0.89
C PHE A 57 -7.72 -3.25 1.41
N LEU A 58 -7.89 -3.15 2.74
CA LEU A 58 -8.71 -2.12 3.36
C LEU A 58 -8.36 -0.66 3.00
N PRO A 59 -7.14 -0.31 2.54
CA PRO A 59 -6.91 1.03 1.99
C PRO A 59 -7.84 1.41 0.83
N ASN A 60 -8.30 0.43 0.03
CA ASN A 60 -9.29 0.68 -1.02
C ASN A 60 -10.67 0.99 -0.41
N ASP A 61 -11.08 0.25 0.61
CA ASP A 61 -12.31 0.49 1.36
C ASP A 61 -12.27 1.86 2.06
N ASN A 62 -11.14 2.21 2.66
CA ASN A 62 -10.91 3.53 3.27
C ASN A 62 -11.13 4.66 2.25
N ALA A 63 -10.51 4.56 1.07
CA ALA A 63 -10.67 5.53 0.01
C ALA A 63 -12.13 5.59 -0.50
N GLN A 64 -12.77 4.43 -0.66
CA GLN A 64 -14.15 4.34 -1.14
C GLN A 64 -15.15 4.91 -0.12
N VAL A 65 -14.98 4.62 1.17
CA VAL A 65 -15.78 5.18 2.28
C VAL A 65 -15.63 6.69 2.32
N LEU A 66 -14.40 7.22 2.20
CA LEU A 66 -14.18 8.65 2.22
C LEU A 66 -14.83 9.36 1.02
N ARG A 67 -14.80 8.77 -0.17
CA ARG A 67 -15.55 9.27 -1.34
C ARG A 67 -17.04 9.34 -1.07
N LEU A 68 -17.61 8.26 -0.53
CA LEU A 68 -19.05 8.16 -0.20
C LEU A 68 -19.46 9.20 0.85
N LEU A 69 -18.67 9.36 1.92
CA LEU A 69 -18.89 10.36 2.97
C LEU A 69 -18.86 11.80 2.42
N ASN A 70 -17.96 12.06 1.47
CA ASN A 70 -17.86 13.34 0.78
C ASN A 70 -18.86 13.51 -0.38
N LYS A 71 -19.82 12.57 -0.54
CA LYS A 71 -20.83 12.59 -1.61
C LYS A 71 -20.24 12.62 -3.02
N GLN A 72 -19.06 12.02 -3.19
CA GLN A 72 -18.41 11.84 -4.49
C GLN A 72 -18.93 10.55 -5.13
N GLU A 73 -18.90 10.48 -6.47
CA GLU A 73 -19.22 9.24 -7.17
C GLU A 73 -18.28 8.10 -6.72
N PRO A 74 -18.76 6.85 -6.59
CA PRO A 74 -17.90 5.72 -6.29
C PRO A 74 -16.81 5.47 -7.35
N ASP A 75 -15.70 4.85 -6.94
CA ASP A 75 -14.67 4.42 -7.89
C ASP A 75 -14.81 2.94 -8.23
N PRO A 76 -15.21 2.57 -9.44
CA PRO A 76 -15.24 1.15 -9.83
C PRO A 76 -13.84 0.53 -9.97
N ALA A 77 -12.78 1.33 -10.00
CA ALA A 77 -11.40 0.84 -10.05
C ALA A 77 -10.88 0.38 -8.69
N LEU A 78 -11.45 0.88 -7.58
CA LEU A 78 -11.06 0.46 -6.23
C LEU A 78 -11.54 -0.98 -5.99
N LYS A 79 -10.58 -1.90 -5.83
CA LYS A 79 -10.85 -3.30 -5.51
C LYS A 79 -11.01 -3.45 -4.00
N THR A 80 -12.20 -3.13 -3.51
CA THR A 80 -12.57 -3.16 -2.09
C THR A 80 -12.73 -4.58 -1.57
N VAL A 81 -12.52 -4.78 -0.26
CA VAL A 81 -12.83 -6.02 0.45
C VAL A 81 -14.35 -6.17 0.55
N TYR A 82 -15.04 -5.10 0.95
CA TYR A 82 -16.49 -5.08 1.07
C TYR A 82 -17.12 -4.64 -0.26
N PRO A 83 -18.20 -5.31 -0.72
CA PRO A 83 -18.93 -4.88 -1.92
C PRO A 83 -19.39 -3.43 -1.82
N LEU A 84 -19.39 -2.70 -2.94
CA LEU A 84 -19.78 -1.29 -2.96
C LEU A 84 -21.15 -1.03 -2.31
N ARG A 85 -22.15 -1.86 -2.62
CA ARG A 85 -23.49 -1.75 -2.02
C ARG A 85 -23.46 -1.83 -0.49
N GLN A 86 -22.61 -2.70 0.05
CA GLN A 86 -22.45 -2.82 1.49
C GLN A 86 -21.77 -1.57 2.07
N LEU A 87 -20.76 -1.02 1.39
CA LEU A 87 -20.14 0.25 1.80
C LEU A 87 -21.13 1.43 1.76
N GLU A 88 -22.03 1.47 0.78
CA GLU A 88 -23.10 2.48 0.70
C GLU A 88 -24.06 2.41 1.90
N GLU A 89 -24.45 1.18 2.28
CA GLU A 89 -25.30 0.92 3.46
C GLU A 89 -24.57 1.26 4.77
N GLU A 90 -23.32 0.82 4.93
CA GLU A 90 -22.51 1.03 6.13
C GLU A 90 -22.08 2.49 6.34
N VAL A 91 -21.93 3.26 5.26
CA VAL A 91 -21.73 4.72 5.35
C VAL A 91 -22.98 5.40 5.90
N GLN A 92 -24.18 4.83 5.80
CA GLN A 92 -25.37 5.35 6.47
C GLN A 92 -25.44 4.89 7.94
N GLU A 93 -25.29 3.59 8.17
CA GLU A 93 -25.38 2.98 9.50
C GLU A 93 -24.26 1.93 9.65
N PRO A 94 -23.12 2.28 10.28
CA PRO A 94 -21.97 1.40 10.35
C PRO A 94 -22.18 0.28 11.37
N THR A 95 -22.29 -0.97 10.92
CA THR A 95 -22.59 -2.13 11.78
C THR A 95 -21.58 -3.26 11.66
N VAL A 96 -21.12 -3.62 10.45
CA VAL A 96 -20.30 -4.80 10.20
C VAL A 96 -18.87 -4.51 9.72
N LEU A 97 -18.56 -3.26 9.36
CA LEU A 97 -17.18 -2.87 8.99
C LEU A 97 -16.19 -3.04 10.15
N PRO A 98 -14.86 -3.07 9.86
CA PRO A 98 -13.84 -3.08 10.90
C PRO A 98 -14.04 -1.92 11.87
N LEU A 99 -13.76 -2.15 13.15
CA LEU A 99 -14.09 -1.20 14.23
C LEU A 99 -13.59 0.22 13.93
N TYR A 100 -12.33 0.35 13.50
CA TYR A 100 -11.74 1.66 13.20
C TYR A 100 -12.49 2.42 12.09
N LEU A 101 -13.04 1.71 11.10
CA LEU A 101 -13.75 2.32 9.99
C LEU A 101 -15.16 2.77 10.42
N ARG A 102 -15.82 1.98 11.28
CA ARG A 102 -17.10 2.36 11.89
C ARG A 102 -16.97 3.58 12.80
N GLU A 103 -15.91 3.60 13.61
CA GLU A 103 -15.56 4.75 14.45
C GLU A 103 -15.28 5.98 13.59
N PHE A 104 -14.47 5.84 12.54
CA PHE A 104 -14.19 6.94 11.61
C PHE A 104 -15.45 7.48 10.94
N ILE A 105 -16.33 6.62 10.42
CA ILE A 105 -17.60 7.04 9.79
C ILE A 105 -18.45 7.85 10.77
N THR A 106 -18.54 7.39 12.02
CA THR A 106 -19.30 8.06 13.08
C THR A 106 -18.68 9.43 13.39
N ASP A 107 -17.37 9.47 13.64
CA ASP A 107 -16.65 10.69 14.01
C ASP A 107 -16.62 11.72 12.88
N PHE A 108 -16.55 11.27 11.62
CA PHE A 108 -16.61 12.13 10.45
C PHE A 108 -17.98 12.82 10.33
N LYS A 109 -19.08 12.07 10.49
CA LYS A 109 -20.45 12.62 10.42
C LYS A 109 -20.78 13.57 11.56
N GLU A 110 -20.21 13.33 12.73
CA GLU A 110 -20.40 14.17 13.91
C GLU A 110 -19.40 15.33 13.99
N GLU A 111 -18.58 15.53 12.94
CA GLU A 111 -17.56 16.60 12.86
C GLU A 111 -16.59 16.62 14.06
N ARG A 112 -16.26 15.42 14.58
CA ARG A 112 -15.47 15.24 15.82
C ARG A 112 -14.19 14.42 15.61
N LEU A 113 -13.65 14.41 14.40
CA LEU A 113 -12.39 13.71 14.10
C LEU A 113 -11.30 14.12 15.11
N LYS A 114 -10.55 13.12 15.60
CA LYS A 114 -9.59 13.27 16.71
C LYS A 114 -8.52 14.35 16.48
N TYR A 115 -8.15 14.61 15.24
CA TYR A 115 -7.07 15.54 14.88
C TYR A 115 -7.54 16.56 13.84
N ASP A 116 -7.07 17.80 13.99
CA ASP A 116 -7.28 18.89 13.03
C ASP A 116 -6.33 18.78 11.83
N VAL A 117 -6.48 17.68 11.09
CA VAL A 117 -5.71 17.33 9.88
C VAL A 117 -6.67 16.79 8.82
N ALA A 118 -6.16 16.57 7.60
CA ALA A 118 -6.94 15.98 6.52
C ALA A 118 -7.61 14.65 6.97
N PRO A 119 -8.91 14.42 6.71
CA PRO A 119 -9.59 13.19 7.10
C PRO A 119 -8.90 11.91 6.62
N GLU A 120 -8.24 11.96 5.46
CA GLU A 120 -7.40 10.90 4.91
C GLU A 120 -6.27 10.49 5.87
N ASN A 121 -5.65 11.45 6.54
CA ASN A 121 -4.56 11.22 7.49
C ASN A 121 -5.11 10.59 8.78
N VAL A 122 -6.26 11.07 9.27
CA VAL A 122 -6.93 10.49 10.43
C VAL A 122 -7.32 9.04 10.14
N LEU A 123 -7.91 8.77 8.98
CA LEU A 123 -8.30 7.42 8.58
C LEU A 123 -7.08 6.49 8.41
N SER A 124 -6.01 6.99 7.80
CA SER A 124 -4.75 6.24 7.68
C SER A 124 -4.16 5.90 9.04
N TRP A 125 -4.20 6.83 9.99
CA TRP A 125 -3.78 6.59 11.37
C TRP A 125 -4.60 5.50 12.05
N MET A 126 -5.93 5.60 11.98
CA MET A 126 -6.84 4.61 12.58
C MET A 126 -6.65 3.22 11.98
N TYR A 127 -6.41 3.14 10.67
CA TYR A 127 -6.08 1.89 9.97
C TYR A 127 -4.78 1.26 10.48
N TYR A 128 -3.69 2.03 10.55
CA TYR A 128 -2.42 1.52 11.07
C TYR A 128 -2.51 1.15 12.55
N ALA A 129 -3.18 1.96 13.36
CA ALA A 129 -3.47 1.65 14.76
C ALA A 129 -4.22 0.33 14.90
N TYR A 130 -5.24 0.09 14.06
CA TYR A 130 -5.98 -1.16 14.04
C TYR A 130 -5.09 -2.37 13.71
N MET A 131 -4.25 -2.28 12.67
CA MET A 131 -3.34 -3.37 12.31
C MET A 131 -2.28 -3.65 13.39
N MET A 132 -1.78 -2.61 14.06
CA MET A 132 -0.82 -2.75 15.17
C MET A 132 -1.39 -3.48 16.39
N HIS A 133 -2.72 -3.65 16.49
CA HIS A 133 -3.37 -4.47 17.53
C HIS A 133 -3.67 -5.91 17.08
N SER A 134 -3.27 -6.31 15.86
CA SER A 134 -3.45 -7.69 15.38
C SER A 134 -2.73 -8.70 16.27
N GLU A 135 -3.27 -9.91 16.42
CA GLU A 135 -2.58 -11.03 17.09
C GLU A 135 -1.37 -11.51 16.28
N ASN A 136 -1.37 -11.30 14.96
CA ASN A 136 -0.29 -11.70 14.06
C ASN A 136 0.91 -10.74 14.14
N LYS A 137 2.11 -11.27 14.39
CA LYS A 137 3.33 -10.50 14.57
C LYS A 137 3.74 -9.73 13.30
N LEU A 138 3.76 -10.40 12.14
CA LEU A 138 4.13 -9.79 10.86
C LEU A 138 3.22 -8.60 10.53
N VAL A 139 1.91 -8.74 10.75
CA VAL A 139 0.94 -7.67 10.52
C VAL A 139 1.25 -6.44 11.38
N ARG A 140 1.54 -6.63 12.67
CA ARG A 140 1.88 -5.53 13.58
C ARG A 140 3.16 -4.81 13.15
N GLU A 141 4.22 -5.58 12.90
CA GLU A 141 5.53 -5.02 12.54
C GLU A 141 5.49 -4.33 11.18
N TYR A 142 4.79 -4.90 10.20
CA TYR A 142 4.60 -4.27 8.89
C TYR A 142 3.83 -2.96 9.02
N ALA A 143 2.75 -2.93 9.81
CA ALA A 143 1.95 -1.73 10.01
C ALA A 143 2.77 -0.59 10.63
N GLU A 144 3.54 -0.90 11.68
CA GLU A 144 4.43 0.07 12.31
C GLU A 144 5.51 0.56 11.35
N PHE A 145 6.22 -0.36 10.66
CA PHE A 145 7.26 -0.02 9.70
C PHE A 145 6.72 0.86 8.55
N SER A 146 5.59 0.47 7.96
CA SER A 146 4.94 1.20 6.86
C SER A 146 4.50 2.60 7.29
N MET A 147 3.90 2.73 8.48
CA MET A 147 3.49 4.02 9.04
C MET A 147 4.71 4.91 9.32
N ASN A 148 5.76 4.37 9.95
CA ASN A 148 6.97 5.11 10.28
C ASN A 148 7.69 5.61 9.02
N MET A 149 7.81 4.77 7.98
CA MET A 149 8.40 5.16 6.71
C MET A 149 7.61 6.29 6.04
N LYS A 150 6.27 6.21 6.00
CA LYS A 150 5.41 7.27 5.45
C LYS A 150 5.53 8.57 6.26
N ASN A 151 5.54 8.47 7.59
CA ASN A 151 5.75 9.62 8.48
C ASN A 151 7.11 10.29 8.22
N LEU A 152 8.18 9.52 8.03
CA LEU A 152 9.50 10.05 7.74
C LEU A 152 9.51 10.81 6.41
N ILE A 153 8.91 10.25 5.36
CA ILE A 153 8.75 10.90 4.05
C ILE A 153 7.94 12.20 4.19
N ALA A 154 6.81 12.16 4.92
CA ALA A 154 5.97 13.31 5.17
C ALA A 154 6.72 14.42 5.93
N ALA A 155 7.52 14.06 6.93
CA ALA A 155 8.36 14.99 7.68
C ALA A 155 9.44 15.64 6.78
N PHE A 156 10.08 14.88 5.90
CA PHE A 156 11.03 15.42 4.91
C PHE A 156 10.39 16.39 3.94
N ASN A 157 9.24 16.01 3.37
CA ASN A 157 8.49 16.88 2.47
C ASN A 157 8.05 18.16 3.20
N SER A 158 7.60 18.04 4.45
CA SER A 158 7.21 19.19 5.27
C SER A 158 8.36 20.15 5.49
N LYS A 159 9.54 19.66 5.89
CA LYS A 159 10.76 20.48 6.02
C LYS A 159 11.14 21.14 4.68
N LYS A 160 11.09 20.39 3.57
CA LYS A 160 11.44 20.88 2.22
C LYS A 160 10.52 22.01 1.75
N TYR A 161 9.22 21.94 2.06
CA TYR A 161 8.21 22.90 1.61
C TYR A 161 7.77 23.89 2.69
N GLY A 162 8.45 23.95 3.84
CA GLY A 162 8.14 24.88 4.92
C GLY A 162 6.79 24.64 5.61
N ARG A 163 6.31 23.39 5.64
CA ARG A 163 5.09 22.99 6.37
C ARG A 163 5.42 22.53 7.78
N ASP A 164 4.43 22.62 8.65
CA ASP A 164 4.51 22.12 10.01
C ASP A 164 4.50 20.58 10.02
N VAL A 165 5.64 19.97 10.35
CA VAL A 165 5.83 18.51 10.46
C VAL A 165 4.81 17.89 11.42
N SER A 166 4.47 18.58 12.50
CA SER A 166 3.60 18.02 13.55
C SER A 166 2.19 17.70 13.06
N ARG A 167 1.72 18.40 12.03
CA ARG A 167 0.40 18.22 11.40
C ARG A 167 0.36 17.10 10.35
N GLU A 168 1.52 16.67 9.87
CA GLU A 168 1.63 15.69 8.77
C GLU A 168 2.04 14.31 9.27
N VAL A 169 2.62 14.22 10.48
CA VAL A 169 3.00 12.96 11.13
C VAL A 169 1.81 12.39 11.88
N ILE A 170 1.50 11.11 11.63
CA ILE A 170 0.44 10.35 12.31
C ILE A 170 1.02 9.38 13.36
N GLY A 171 0.22 8.91 14.31
CA GLY A 171 0.65 7.93 15.31
C GLY A 171 1.24 8.54 16.59
N GLU A 172 1.27 7.74 17.65
CA GLU A 172 1.71 8.14 19.00
C GLU A 172 2.95 7.37 19.48
N ASN A 173 3.58 6.55 18.63
CA ASN A 173 4.79 5.80 18.98
C ASN A 173 6.03 6.73 19.09
N GLU A 174 7.11 6.19 19.63
CA GLU A 174 8.37 6.93 19.86
C GLU A 174 8.94 7.52 18.56
N PHE A 175 8.82 6.80 17.45
CA PHE A 175 9.24 7.27 16.12
C PHE A 175 8.47 8.54 15.71
N ALA A 176 7.12 8.51 15.80
CA ALA A 176 6.29 9.67 15.48
C ALA A 176 6.57 10.85 16.43
N LEU A 177 6.79 10.58 17.73
CA LEU A 177 7.16 11.63 18.69
C LEU A 177 8.50 12.29 18.35
N ALA A 178 9.51 11.50 17.98
CA ALA A 178 10.81 12.01 17.57
C ALA A 178 10.70 12.92 16.33
N LEU A 179 9.90 12.53 15.33
CA LEU A 179 9.67 13.36 14.15
C LEU A 179 9.05 14.73 14.46
N ARG A 180 8.14 14.79 15.44
CA ARG A 180 7.46 16.04 15.83
C ARG A 180 8.33 16.97 16.68
N THR A 181 9.32 16.43 17.39
CA THR A 181 10.05 17.16 18.44
C THR A 181 11.51 17.43 18.09
N SER A 182 12.12 16.58 17.25
CA SER A 182 13.55 16.67 16.93
C SER A 182 13.84 17.61 15.77
N ASN A 183 14.88 18.43 15.94
CA ASN A 183 15.39 19.35 14.93
C ASN A 183 16.60 18.81 14.15
N SER A 184 17.12 17.62 14.49
CA SER A 184 18.26 17.05 13.75
C SER A 184 17.85 16.63 12.32
N LYS A 185 18.85 16.41 11.46
CA LYS A 185 18.63 16.00 10.06
C LYS A 185 17.91 14.66 9.97
N ASP A 186 18.27 13.74 10.84
CA ASP A 186 17.78 12.36 10.96
C ASP A 186 16.71 12.17 12.04
N PHE A 187 16.29 13.27 12.68
CA PHE A 187 15.40 13.28 13.84
C PHE A 187 15.90 12.49 15.07
N GLY A 188 17.19 12.08 15.08
CA GLY A 188 17.79 11.27 16.13
C GLY A 188 17.45 9.78 16.02
N LEU A 189 16.93 9.34 14.86
CA LEU A 189 16.39 8.00 14.66
C LEU A 189 17.38 7.03 14.01
N SER A 190 18.46 7.50 13.37
CA SER A 190 19.35 6.64 12.59
C SER A 190 20.05 5.54 13.39
N MET A 191 20.25 5.75 14.70
CA MET A 191 20.88 4.74 15.57
C MET A 191 19.99 3.52 15.81
N ASP A 192 18.69 3.75 16.06
CA ASP A 192 17.73 2.70 16.38
C ASP A 192 17.04 2.13 15.13
N TYR A 193 16.99 2.92 14.06
CA TYR A 193 16.30 2.60 12.81
C TYR A 193 17.23 2.77 11.60
N PRO A 194 18.06 1.77 11.26
CA PRO A 194 19.06 1.88 10.19
C PRO A 194 18.49 2.25 8.81
N TYR A 195 17.22 1.94 8.54
CA TYR A 195 16.57 2.32 7.28
C TYR A 195 16.36 3.83 7.14
N VAL A 196 16.43 4.61 8.23
CA VAL A 196 16.26 6.08 8.21
C VAL A 196 17.29 6.73 7.30
N GLU A 197 18.56 6.34 7.39
CA GLU A 197 19.61 6.88 6.52
C GLU A 197 19.36 6.57 5.03
N LYS A 198 18.86 5.36 4.75
CA LYS A 198 18.48 4.97 3.38
C LYS A 198 17.34 5.84 2.87
N VAL A 199 16.30 6.09 3.67
CA VAL A 199 15.19 6.99 3.31
C VAL A 199 15.68 8.41 3.09
N ILE A 200 16.56 8.94 3.94
CA ILE A 200 17.16 10.28 3.77
C ILE A 200 17.84 10.40 2.42
N SER A 201 18.72 9.43 2.11
CA SER A 201 19.43 9.38 0.83
C SER A 201 18.47 9.34 -0.37
N LEU A 202 17.41 8.54 -0.30
CA LEU A 202 16.39 8.46 -1.35
C LEU A 202 15.61 9.78 -1.51
N MET A 203 15.29 10.47 -0.41
CA MET A 203 14.58 11.75 -0.43
C MET A 203 15.42 12.88 -1.03
N GLU A 204 16.75 12.78 -0.95
CA GLU A 204 17.71 13.69 -1.61
C GLU A 204 17.86 13.40 -3.12
N ASN A 205 17.48 12.22 -3.61
CA ASN A 205 17.52 11.89 -5.04
C ASN A 205 16.38 12.58 -5.82
N ASP A 206 16.71 13.42 -6.81
CA ASP A 206 15.74 14.12 -7.65
C ASP A 206 14.99 13.20 -8.63
N ASN A 207 15.50 12.00 -8.92
CA ASN A 207 14.81 11.02 -9.74
C ASN A 207 13.68 10.34 -8.93
N LEU A 208 12.45 10.81 -9.15
CA LEU A 208 11.26 10.30 -8.48
C LEU A 208 11.03 8.80 -8.68
N VAL A 209 11.36 8.25 -9.85
CA VAL A 209 11.18 6.82 -10.12
C VAL A 209 12.17 5.99 -9.31
N GLU A 210 13.43 6.39 -9.26
CA GLU A 210 14.44 5.72 -8.42
C GLU A 210 14.11 5.83 -6.94
N ARG A 211 13.62 7.00 -6.50
CA ARG A 211 13.16 7.20 -5.13
C ARG A 211 12.04 6.23 -4.76
N GLU A 212 10.96 6.20 -5.53
CA GLU A 212 9.82 5.31 -5.26
C GLU A 212 10.23 3.83 -5.31
N ARG A 213 11.09 3.43 -6.27
CA ARG A 213 11.64 2.06 -6.31
C ARG A 213 12.48 1.76 -5.07
N GLY A 214 13.32 2.69 -4.63
CA GLY A 214 14.13 2.52 -3.44
C GLY A 214 13.27 2.37 -2.17
N LEU A 215 12.19 3.14 -2.05
CA LEU A 215 11.27 3.04 -0.91
C LEU A 215 10.53 1.70 -0.88
N ASP A 216 10.09 1.20 -2.04
CA ASP A 216 9.51 -0.14 -2.14
C ASP A 216 10.53 -1.25 -1.85
N LEU A 217 11.80 -1.04 -2.18
CA LEU A 217 12.85 -2.01 -1.88
C LEU A 217 13.06 -2.13 -0.37
N LEU A 218 12.91 -1.05 0.39
CA LEU A 218 12.93 -1.10 1.85
C LEU A 218 11.77 -1.96 2.41
N ILE A 219 10.58 -1.87 1.81
CA ILE A 219 9.45 -2.75 2.17
C ILE A 219 9.79 -4.20 1.81
N TRP A 220 10.38 -4.43 0.65
CA TRP A 220 10.78 -5.76 0.20
C TRP A 220 11.80 -6.40 1.13
N ASP A 221 12.86 -5.68 1.48
CA ASP A 221 13.92 -6.12 2.39
C ASP A 221 13.34 -6.44 3.78
N PHE A 222 12.46 -5.57 4.30
CA PHE A 222 11.74 -5.80 5.55
C PHE A 222 10.95 -7.12 5.51
N LEU A 223 10.22 -7.37 4.42
CA LEU A 223 9.45 -8.60 4.27
C LEU A 223 10.35 -9.83 4.20
N ASP A 224 11.47 -9.77 3.49
CA ASP A 224 12.46 -10.86 3.45
C ASP A 224 12.99 -11.20 4.83
N GLU A 225 13.39 -10.18 5.60
CA GLU A 225 13.89 -10.36 6.98
C GLU A 225 12.81 -10.92 7.91
N ALA A 226 11.58 -10.44 7.79
CA ALA A 226 10.48 -10.84 8.68
C ALA A 226 10.07 -12.31 8.50
N VAL A 227 10.30 -12.90 7.32
CA VAL A 227 9.90 -14.29 6.99
C VAL A 227 11.07 -15.25 6.81
N VAL A 228 12.29 -14.90 7.24
CA VAL A 228 13.49 -15.76 7.11
C VAL A 228 13.27 -17.16 7.69
N PHE A 229 12.57 -17.25 8.82
CA PHE A 229 12.33 -18.51 9.53
C PHE A 229 10.93 -19.10 9.27
N GLU A 230 10.20 -18.53 8.31
CA GLU A 230 8.85 -18.94 7.94
C GLU A 230 8.89 -19.80 6.67
N TYR A 231 8.35 -21.02 6.76
CA TYR A 231 8.38 -21.99 5.67
C TYR A 231 7.00 -22.20 5.03
N PHE A 232 6.03 -22.68 5.81
CA PHE A 232 4.67 -22.99 5.36
C PHE A 232 3.65 -22.34 6.30
N SER A 233 3.60 -21.00 6.29
CA SER A 233 2.81 -20.20 7.22
C SER A 233 2.07 -19.06 6.53
N ILE A 234 1.08 -18.49 7.23
CA ILE A 234 0.34 -17.32 6.76
C ILE A 234 1.25 -16.11 6.56
N GLU A 235 2.33 -15.99 7.35
CA GLU A 235 3.36 -14.96 7.21
C GLU A 235 4.03 -15.04 5.83
N LYS A 236 4.34 -16.26 5.37
CA LYS A 236 4.94 -16.47 4.04
C LYS A 236 3.99 -16.06 2.92
N VAL A 237 2.70 -16.40 3.08
CA VAL A 237 1.63 -16.04 2.14
C VAL A 237 1.42 -14.52 2.09
N ILE A 238 1.36 -13.84 3.26
CA ILE A 238 1.26 -12.39 3.36
C ILE A 238 2.48 -11.71 2.72
N SER A 239 3.70 -12.18 3.02
CA SER A 239 4.91 -11.62 2.42
C SER A 239 4.90 -11.76 0.90
N PHE A 240 4.50 -12.92 0.37
CA PHE A 240 4.39 -13.11 -1.07
C PHE A 240 3.38 -12.13 -1.69
N MET A 241 2.20 -12.02 -1.10
CA MET A 241 1.15 -11.12 -1.56
C MET A 241 1.61 -9.67 -1.62
N LEU A 242 2.26 -9.18 -0.57
CA LEU A 242 2.74 -7.79 -0.50
C LEU A 242 3.84 -7.51 -1.53
N LYS A 243 4.73 -8.47 -1.76
CA LYS A 243 5.74 -8.39 -2.82
C LYS A 243 5.09 -8.39 -4.21
N LEU A 244 4.10 -9.25 -4.42
CA LEU A 244 3.34 -9.28 -5.66
C LEU A 244 2.62 -7.94 -5.92
N MET A 245 2.05 -7.31 -4.89
CA MET A 245 1.44 -5.98 -5.00
C MET A 245 2.45 -4.92 -5.45
N ILE A 246 3.68 -4.95 -4.94
CA ILE A 246 4.76 -4.05 -5.35
C ILE A 246 5.08 -4.25 -6.84
N VAL A 247 5.37 -5.50 -7.25
CA VAL A 247 5.74 -5.79 -8.64
C VAL A 247 4.59 -5.48 -9.59
N GLU A 248 3.35 -5.82 -9.22
CA GLU A 248 2.19 -5.52 -10.06
C GLU A 248 2.01 -4.01 -10.28
N ARG A 249 2.20 -3.20 -9.25
CA ARG A 249 2.16 -1.73 -9.36
C ARG A 249 3.19 -1.23 -10.37
N TRP A 250 4.43 -1.71 -10.30
CA TRP A 250 5.49 -1.34 -11.25
C TRP A 250 5.24 -1.86 -12.66
N SER A 251 4.71 -3.09 -12.81
CA SER A 251 4.39 -3.66 -14.11
C SER A 251 3.32 -2.84 -14.84
N ARG A 252 2.26 -2.42 -14.13
CA ARG A 252 1.22 -1.53 -14.68
C ARG A 252 1.79 -0.17 -15.08
N MET A 253 2.59 0.45 -14.22
CA MET A 253 3.25 1.73 -14.54
C MET A 253 4.20 1.62 -15.73
N SER A 254 4.95 0.52 -15.86
CA SER A 254 5.85 0.30 -17.00
C SER A 254 5.09 0.11 -18.31
N SER A 255 3.91 -0.53 -18.26
CA SER A 255 3.01 -0.71 -19.40
C SER A 255 2.40 0.63 -19.84
N GLU A 256 1.94 1.46 -18.90
CA GLU A 256 1.44 2.80 -19.17
C GLU A 256 2.54 3.75 -19.68
N SER A 257 3.71 3.73 -19.05
CA SER A 257 4.87 4.53 -19.45
C SER A 257 5.38 4.09 -20.84
N GLY A 258 5.45 2.77 -21.09
CA GLY A 258 5.82 2.21 -22.39
C GLY A 258 4.79 2.55 -23.47
N ARG A 259 3.49 2.51 -23.14
CA ARG A 259 2.42 2.94 -24.03
C ARG A 259 2.49 4.43 -24.32
N LYS A 260 2.80 5.27 -23.33
CA LYS A 260 2.99 6.70 -23.52
C LYS A 260 4.16 7.00 -24.46
N VAL A 261 5.32 6.39 -24.23
CA VAL A 261 6.49 6.50 -25.13
C VAL A 261 6.16 6.01 -26.54
N PHE A 262 5.45 4.89 -26.66
CA PHE A 262 5.00 4.38 -27.95
C PHE A 262 4.05 5.36 -28.67
N MET A 263 3.07 5.92 -27.96
CA MET A 263 2.14 6.91 -28.53
C MET A 263 2.86 8.20 -28.93
N GLU A 264 3.84 8.66 -28.14
CA GLU A 264 4.71 9.79 -28.51
C GLU A 264 5.54 9.49 -29.77
N LEU A 265 6.04 8.26 -29.94
CA LEU A 265 6.72 7.83 -31.16
C LEU A 265 5.76 7.79 -32.36
N VAL A 266 4.53 7.27 -32.18
CA VAL A 266 3.49 7.25 -33.22
C VAL A 266 3.07 8.67 -33.61
N GLU A 267 2.94 9.59 -32.66
CA GLU A 267 2.66 11.00 -32.95
C GLU A 267 3.81 11.68 -33.69
N LYS A 268 5.07 11.47 -33.27
CA LYS A 268 6.25 11.96 -34.00
C LYS A 268 6.30 11.39 -35.41
N PHE A 269 5.98 10.11 -35.57
CA PHE A 269 5.88 9.46 -36.87
C PHE A 269 4.76 10.06 -37.73
N ARG A 270 3.56 10.27 -37.17
CA ARG A 270 2.45 10.93 -37.89
C ARG A 270 2.78 12.37 -38.32
N LYS A 271 3.44 13.15 -37.45
CA LYS A 271 3.92 14.50 -37.78
C LYS A 271 5.00 14.50 -38.86
N SER A 272 5.82 13.44 -38.94
CA SER A 272 6.78 13.28 -40.04
C SER A 272 6.14 12.88 -41.39
N PHE A 273 4.84 12.58 -41.40
CA PHE A 273 4.03 12.26 -42.59
C PHE A 273 2.98 13.32 -42.92
N GLU A 274 2.95 14.48 -42.24
CA GLU A 274 2.31 15.67 -42.81
C GLU A 274 3.13 16.05 -44.05
N PHE A 275 2.62 15.65 -45.22
CA PHE A 275 3.22 15.96 -46.51
C PHE A 275 3.54 17.45 -46.59
N ASP A 276 4.78 17.78 -46.94
CA ASP A 276 5.08 19.09 -47.52
C ASP A 276 4.09 19.30 -48.68
N GLU A 277 3.22 20.30 -48.58
CA GLU A 277 2.30 20.74 -49.65
C GLU A 277 3.03 21.22 -50.93
N GLN A 278 4.34 20.95 -51.05
CA GLN A 278 5.17 21.24 -52.21
C GLN A 278 5.00 20.23 -53.35
N PHE A 279 4.14 19.21 -53.22
CA PHE A 279 3.80 18.28 -54.31
C PHE A 279 2.34 18.35 -54.78
N ILE A 280 1.66 19.50 -54.64
CA ILE A 280 0.54 19.83 -55.54
C ILE A 280 1.12 20.59 -56.74
N ILE A 281 1.64 19.85 -57.72
CA ILE A 281 1.94 20.39 -59.04
C ILE A 281 0.60 20.54 -59.76
N GLY A 282 0.18 21.79 -59.99
CA GLY A 282 -0.91 22.06 -60.93
C GLY A 282 -0.50 21.73 -62.36
N LYS A 283 -1.16 20.73 -62.96
CA LYS A 283 -1.75 20.74 -64.31
C LYS A 283 -2.33 19.36 -64.65
#